data_AF-A0A969KPK7-F1
#
_entry.id   AF-A0A969KPK7-F1
#
_cell.length_a   1.000
_cell.length_b   1.000
_cell.length_c   1.000
_cell.angle_alpha   90.00
_cell.angle_beta   90.00
_cell.angle_gamma   90.00
#
_symmetry.space_group_name_H-M   'P 1'
#
loop_
_entity.id
_entity.type
_entity.pdbx_description
1 polymer ?
#
loop_
_entity_poly.entity_id
_entity_poly.type
_entity_poly.pdbx_seq_one_letter_code
_entity_poly.pdbx_strand_id
1 'polypeptide(L)'
;MLRAQTLDSWQLDFGILNCSYRVQSVHNQDLAASLATAINQWQIDAWLSQEARLRASLVVPSQNPALAAAEIDRFGDHPGFVQLVLPVRSALPYGNRNYDPIFERPSATTWPSASNLAARPAIRPHRSAGPRPMSKRSPAWRRSSSPRSSA
;
A
#
# COMPACT_ATOMS: atom_id res chain seq x y z
N MET A 1 -29.06 0.95 10.53
CA MET A 1 -28.11 0.06 11.25
C MET A 1 -26.69 0.59 11.16
N LEU A 2 -26.08 0.69 9.96
CA LEU A 2 -24.70 1.20 9.76
C LEU A 2 -24.43 2.56 10.45
N ARG A 3 -25.23 3.60 10.16
CA ARG A 3 -25.03 4.96 10.71
C ARG A 3 -25.00 4.96 12.24
N ALA A 4 -26.12 4.58 12.85
CA ALA A 4 -26.29 4.61 14.30
C ALA A 4 -25.31 3.69 15.05
N GLN A 5 -25.03 2.48 14.55
CA GLN A 5 -24.23 1.50 15.28
C GLN A 5 -22.72 1.63 15.05
N THR A 6 -22.28 2.26 13.96
CA THR A 6 -20.86 2.35 13.61
C THR A 6 -20.39 3.80 13.47
N LEU A 7 -21.03 4.59 12.62
CA LEU A 7 -20.51 5.94 12.34
C LEU A 7 -20.80 6.90 13.49
N ASP A 8 -22.03 6.90 14.00
CA ASP A 8 -22.47 7.88 14.98
C ASP A 8 -22.03 7.48 16.40
N SER A 9 -22.11 6.19 16.75
CA SER A 9 -21.69 5.68 18.06
C SER A 9 -20.20 5.88 18.36
N TRP A 10 -19.36 5.77 17.33
CA TRP A 10 -17.91 5.98 17.42
C TRP A 10 -17.48 7.37 16.96
N GLN A 11 -18.44 8.25 16.60
CA GLN A 11 -18.21 9.60 16.10
C GLN A 11 -17.18 9.66 14.97
N LEU A 12 -17.34 8.75 13.99
CA LEU A 12 -16.46 8.67 12.84
C LEU A 12 -16.86 9.70 11.78
N ASP A 13 -15.90 10.49 11.35
CA ASP A 13 -16.07 11.42 10.22
C ASP A 13 -16.14 10.71 8.88
N PHE A 14 -15.37 9.61 8.72
CA PHE A 14 -15.32 8.84 7.48
C PHE A 14 -15.13 7.34 7.73
N GLY A 15 -15.61 6.53 6.78
CA GLY A 15 -15.38 5.09 6.74
C GLY A 15 -14.99 4.61 5.34
N ILE A 16 -13.98 3.74 5.23
CA ILE A 16 -13.54 3.16 3.95
C ILE A 16 -14.01 1.72 3.84
N LEU A 17 -14.92 1.47 2.90
CA LEU A 17 -15.43 0.16 2.59
C LEU A 17 -14.39 -0.67 1.82
N ASN A 18 -14.28 -1.92 2.23
CA ASN A 18 -13.47 -2.93 1.59
C ASN A 18 -14.40 -4.09 1.21
N CYS A 19 -14.77 -4.20 -0.06
CA CYS A 19 -15.54 -5.34 -0.52
C CYS A 19 -14.70 -6.61 -0.41
N SER A 20 -15.17 -7.59 0.34
CA SER A 20 -14.46 -8.85 0.58
C SER A 20 -14.63 -9.87 -0.54
N TYR A 21 -15.44 -9.57 -1.56
CA TYR A 21 -15.64 -10.49 -2.67
C TYR A 21 -14.36 -10.60 -3.53
N ARG A 22 -13.90 -11.83 -3.74
CA ARG A 22 -12.61 -12.11 -4.38
C ARG A 22 -12.78 -12.38 -5.87
N VAL A 23 -13.04 -11.34 -6.66
CA VAL A 23 -13.12 -11.44 -8.15
C VAL A 23 -11.86 -12.09 -8.75
N GLN A 24 -10.71 -11.91 -8.10
CA GLN A 24 -9.43 -12.48 -8.46
C GLN A 24 -9.36 -14.02 -8.40
N SER A 25 -10.27 -14.66 -7.67
CA SER A 25 -10.35 -16.11 -7.57
C SER A 25 -11.18 -16.74 -8.71
N VAL A 26 -11.83 -15.93 -9.55
CA VAL A 26 -12.58 -16.39 -10.71
C VAL A 26 -11.63 -16.64 -11.88
N HIS A 27 -11.59 -17.88 -12.36
CA HIS A 27 -10.66 -18.32 -13.41
C HIS A 27 -10.94 -17.69 -14.78
N ASN A 28 -12.23 -17.54 -15.14
CA ASN A 28 -12.60 -16.83 -16.36
C ASN A 28 -12.39 -15.33 -16.13
N GLN A 29 -11.43 -14.75 -16.86
CA GLN A 29 -11.01 -13.36 -16.66
C GLN A 29 -12.08 -12.34 -17.10
N ASP A 30 -12.85 -12.64 -18.14
CA ASP A 30 -13.93 -11.76 -18.61
C ASP A 30 -15.12 -11.77 -17.63
N LEU A 31 -15.41 -12.93 -17.04
CA LEU A 31 -16.37 -13.03 -15.94
C LEU A 31 -15.87 -12.28 -14.71
N ALA A 32 -14.60 -12.41 -14.35
CA ALA A 32 -14.00 -11.67 -13.23
C ALA A 32 -14.10 -10.16 -13.42
N ALA A 33 -13.83 -9.67 -14.63
CA ALA A 33 -13.97 -8.25 -14.98
C ALA A 33 -15.44 -7.79 -14.90
N SER A 34 -16.36 -8.57 -15.45
CA SER A 34 -17.80 -8.27 -15.40
C SER A 34 -18.33 -8.21 -13.96
N LEU A 35 -17.86 -9.12 -13.09
CA LEU A 35 -18.18 -9.12 -11.67
C LEU A 35 -17.59 -7.92 -10.94
N ALA A 36 -16.35 -7.52 -11.25
CA ALA A 36 -15.74 -6.33 -10.67
C ALA A 36 -16.59 -5.08 -10.97
N THR A 37 -17.03 -4.92 -12.22
CA THR A 37 -17.92 -3.82 -12.63
C THR A 37 -19.24 -3.85 -11.90
N ALA A 38 -19.91 -5.01 -11.83
CA ALA A 38 -21.17 -5.14 -11.11
C ALA A 38 -21.03 -4.82 -9.62
N ILE A 39 -19.93 -5.24 -9.00
CA ILE A 39 -19.64 -4.98 -7.58
C ILE A 39 -19.35 -3.49 -7.36
N ASN A 40 -18.55 -2.86 -8.22
CA ASN A 40 -18.23 -1.44 -8.08
C ASN A 40 -19.49 -0.57 -8.27
N GLN A 41 -20.34 -0.90 -9.25
CA GLN A 41 -21.64 -0.24 -9.41
C GLN A 41 -22.53 -0.45 -8.18
N TRP A 42 -22.61 -1.67 -7.65
CA TRP A 42 -23.34 -1.95 -6.41
C TRP A 42 -22.78 -1.17 -5.21
N GLN A 43 -21.45 -1.02 -5.08
CA GLN A 43 -20.85 -0.20 -4.03
C GLN A 43 -21.33 1.26 -4.11
N ILE A 44 -21.43 1.81 -5.33
CA ILE A 44 -21.96 3.15 -5.56
C ILE A 44 -23.42 3.23 -5.15
N ASP A 45 -24.26 2.35 -5.72
CA ASP A 45 -25.71 2.43 -5.59
C ASP A 45 -26.19 2.13 -4.17
N ALA A 46 -25.62 1.11 -3.53
CA ALA A 46 -26.09 0.64 -2.23
C ALA A 46 -25.43 1.36 -1.04
N TRP A 47 -24.24 1.94 -1.23
CA TRP A 47 -23.46 2.50 -0.10
C TRP A 47 -23.04 3.95 -0.30
N LEU A 48 -22.29 4.25 -1.35
CA LEU A 48 -21.69 5.59 -1.52
C LEU A 48 -22.76 6.67 -1.80
N SER A 49 -23.82 6.32 -2.53
CA SER A 49 -24.95 7.23 -2.76
C SER A 49 -25.79 7.48 -1.50
N GLN A 50 -25.77 6.52 -0.55
CA GLN A 50 -26.60 6.55 0.64
C GLN A 50 -25.92 7.25 1.82
N GLU A 51 -24.60 7.29 1.89
CA GLU A 51 -23.88 7.88 3.02
C GLU A 51 -22.62 8.64 2.56
N ALA A 52 -22.68 9.98 2.65
CA ALA A 52 -21.62 10.86 2.18
C ALA A 52 -20.29 10.73 2.95
N ARG A 53 -20.32 10.19 4.19
CA ARG A 53 -19.11 9.88 4.97
C ARG A 53 -18.40 8.61 4.50
N LEU A 54 -19.02 7.78 3.65
CA LEU A 54 -18.38 6.59 3.15
C LEU A 54 -17.48 6.89 1.94
N ARG A 55 -16.36 6.20 1.91
CA ARG A 55 -15.51 5.98 0.74
C ARG A 55 -15.37 4.48 0.55
N ALA A 56 -14.88 4.05 -0.61
CA ALA A 56 -14.71 2.65 -0.91
C ALA A 56 -13.37 2.38 -1.60
N SER A 57 -12.99 1.11 -1.54
CA SER A 57 -11.91 0.55 -2.33
C SER A 57 -12.48 0.04 -3.65
N LEU A 58 -11.87 0.44 -4.76
CA LEU A 58 -12.22 -0.05 -6.08
C LEU A 58 -11.76 -1.51 -6.22
N VAL A 59 -12.70 -2.39 -6.58
CA VAL A 59 -12.42 -3.79 -6.85
C VAL A 59 -11.95 -3.93 -8.28
N VAL A 60 -10.79 -4.55 -8.50
CA VAL A 60 -10.25 -4.77 -9.85
C VAL A 60 -9.86 -6.24 -10.07
N PRO A 61 -10.04 -6.79 -11.28
CA PRO A 61 -9.61 -8.15 -11.62
C PRO A 61 -8.07 -8.22 -11.79
N SER A 62 -7.34 -8.07 -10.69
CA SER A 62 -5.87 -7.92 -10.69
C SER A 62 -5.07 -9.08 -11.33
N GLN A 63 -5.68 -10.24 -11.55
CA GLN A 63 -5.07 -11.35 -12.30
C GLN A 63 -4.85 -11.03 -13.78
N ASN A 64 -5.56 -10.04 -14.33
CA ASN A 64 -5.34 -9.50 -15.66
C ASN A 64 -5.11 -7.98 -15.55
N PRO A 65 -3.84 -7.52 -15.58
CA PRO A 65 -3.49 -6.11 -15.41
C PRO A 65 -4.13 -5.17 -16.44
N ALA A 66 -4.37 -5.63 -17.68
CA ALA A 66 -5.01 -4.82 -18.70
C ALA A 66 -6.50 -4.59 -18.39
N LEU A 67 -7.21 -5.65 -17.98
CA LEU A 67 -8.62 -5.54 -17.55
C LEU A 67 -8.75 -4.74 -16.24
N ALA A 68 -7.79 -4.90 -15.32
CA ALA A 68 -7.73 -4.08 -14.11
C ALA A 68 -7.55 -2.59 -14.44
N ALA A 69 -6.64 -2.26 -15.36
CA ALA A 69 -6.44 -0.88 -15.81
C ALA A 69 -7.71 -0.30 -16.45
N ALA A 70 -8.40 -1.06 -17.30
CA ALA A 70 -9.66 -0.63 -17.91
C ALA A 70 -10.76 -0.36 -16.86
N GLU A 71 -10.79 -1.13 -15.78
CA GLU A 71 -11.74 -0.90 -14.68
C GLU A 71 -11.38 0.34 -13.85
N ILE A 72 -10.08 0.61 -13.68
CA ILE A 72 -9.59 1.87 -13.08
C ILE A 72 -9.98 3.05 -13.97
N ASP A 73 -9.78 2.98 -15.28
CA ASP A 73 -10.21 4.05 -16.19
C ASP A 73 -11.73 4.29 -16.13
N ARG A 74 -12.52 3.24 -15.88
CA ARG A 74 -13.99 3.32 -15.83
C ARG A 74 -14.52 4.02 -14.58
N PHE A 75 -13.95 3.72 -13.40
CA PHE A 75 -14.47 4.18 -12.11
C PHE A 75 -13.51 5.10 -11.33
N GLY A 76 -12.30 5.30 -11.83
CA GLY A 76 -11.20 5.99 -11.16
C GLY A 76 -11.47 7.45 -10.83
N ASP A 77 -12.36 8.11 -11.58
CA ASP A 77 -12.74 9.50 -11.34
C ASP A 77 -13.95 9.65 -10.42
N HIS A 78 -14.58 8.54 -9.99
CA HIS A 78 -15.69 8.61 -9.07
C HIS A 78 -15.21 8.99 -7.66
N PRO A 79 -15.68 10.10 -7.06
CA PRO A 79 -15.10 10.69 -5.83
C PRO A 79 -15.28 9.81 -4.58
N GLY A 80 -16.15 8.80 -4.65
CA GLY A 80 -16.35 7.83 -3.59
C GLY A 80 -15.26 6.74 -3.53
N PHE A 81 -14.50 6.50 -4.60
CA PHE A 81 -13.37 5.56 -4.58
C PHE A 81 -12.07 6.29 -4.27
N VAL A 82 -11.33 5.79 -3.28
CA VAL A 82 -10.12 6.45 -2.76
C VAL A 82 -8.87 5.56 -2.78
N GLN A 83 -9.04 4.27 -3.06
CA GLN A 83 -7.96 3.29 -3.07
C GLN A 83 -8.34 2.07 -3.92
N LEU A 84 -7.34 1.30 -4.35
CA LEU A 84 -7.55 -0.06 -4.87
C LEU A 84 -7.56 -1.08 -3.74
N VAL A 85 -8.40 -2.12 -3.86
CA VAL A 85 -8.22 -3.35 -3.08
C VAL A 85 -7.49 -4.40 -3.91
N LEU A 86 -6.34 -4.85 -3.40
CA LEU A 86 -5.56 -5.93 -3.99
C LEU A 86 -5.45 -7.12 -3.00
N PRO A 87 -5.51 -8.38 -3.47
CA PRO A 87 -5.22 -9.52 -2.63
C PRO A 87 -3.76 -9.50 -2.17
N VAL A 88 -3.48 -10.01 -0.96
CA VAL A 88 -2.10 -10.11 -0.45
C VAL A 88 -1.22 -11.04 -1.30
N ARG A 89 -1.83 -12.06 -1.92
CA ARG A 89 -1.15 -13.00 -2.82
C ARG A 89 -1.64 -12.82 -4.24
N SER A 90 -0.69 -12.75 -5.15
CA SER A 90 -0.84 -12.65 -6.59
C SER A 90 0.07 -13.66 -7.28
N ALA A 91 -0.17 -13.93 -8.57
CA ALA A 91 0.64 -14.88 -9.34
C ALA A 91 2.11 -14.44 -9.46
N LEU A 92 2.33 -13.12 -9.56
CA LEU A 92 3.64 -12.49 -9.52
C LEU A 92 3.66 -11.43 -8.40
N PRO A 93 4.81 -11.09 -7.81
CA PRO A 93 4.89 -9.96 -6.88
C PRO A 93 4.43 -8.66 -7.53
N TYR A 94 3.71 -7.79 -6.81
CA TYR A 94 3.19 -6.53 -7.37
C TYR A 94 4.25 -5.53 -7.85
N GLY A 95 5.51 -5.70 -7.45
CA GLY A 95 6.63 -4.92 -8.01
C GLY A 95 7.08 -5.40 -9.40
N ASN A 96 6.48 -6.45 -9.95
CA ASN A 96 6.76 -6.92 -11.30
C ASN A 96 6.09 -5.99 -12.32
N ARG A 97 6.83 -5.66 -13.39
CA ARG A 97 6.39 -4.77 -14.48
C ARG A 97 5.07 -5.17 -15.15
N ASN A 98 4.69 -6.44 -15.06
CA ASN A 98 3.39 -6.90 -15.51
C ASN A 98 2.23 -6.13 -14.87
N TYR A 99 2.40 -5.61 -13.65
CA TYR A 99 1.39 -4.81 -12.95
C TYR A 99 1.52 -3.30 -13.14
N ASP A 100 2.52 -2.81 -13.89
CA ASP A 100 2.67 -1.38 -14.21
C ASP A 100 1.36 -0.76 -14.74
N PRO A 101 0.56 -1.44 -15.61
CA PRO A 101 -0.73 -0.90 -16.05
C PRO A 101 -1.74 -0.58 -14.94
N ILE A 102 -1.61 -1.19 -13.75
CA ILE A 102 -2.47 -0.89 -12.59
C ILE A 102 -1.99 0.37 -11.86
N PHE A 103 -0.68 0.62 -11.83
CA PHE A 103 -0.07 1.67 -11.01
C PHE A 103 0.27 2.95 -11.80
N GLU A 104 0.48 2.85 -13.11
CA GLU A 104 0.83 3.99 -13.96
C GLU A 104 -0.38 4.83 -14.38
N ARG A 105 -1.60 4.36 -14.11
CA ARG A 105 -2.82 5.10 -14.46
C ARG A 105 -2.97 6.32 -13.56
N PRO A 106 -3.02 7.54 -14.12
CA PRO A 106 -3.26 8.74 -13.35
C PRO A 106 -4.72 8.73 -12.88
N SER A 107 -4.96 8.43 -11.62
CA SER A 107 -6.18 8.84 -10.94
C SER A 107 -6.03 10.30 -10.52
N ALA A 108 -7.09 11.11 -10.62
CA ALA A 108 -7.07 12.53 -10.26
C ALA A 108 -6.58 12.81 -8.81
N THR A 109 -6.56 11.76 -7.98
CA THR A 109 -5.91 11.69 -6.67
C THR A 109 -4.90 10.55 -6.75
N THR A 110 -3.64 10.71 -6.36
CA THR A 110 -2.70 9.57 -6.26
C THR A 110 -3.28 8.50 -5.32
N TRP A 111 -3.72 7.36 -5.83
CA TRP A 111 -4.42 6.35 -5.01
C TRP A 111 -3.43 5.58 -4.13
N PRO A 112 -3.57 5.60 -2.78
CA PRO A 112 -2.96 4.59 -1.95
C PRO A 112 -3.55 3.21 -2.30
N SER A 113 -2.72 2.16 -2.31
CA SER A 113 -3.19 0.78 -2.45
C SER A 113 -3.43 0.17 -1.07
N ALA A 114 -4.59 -0.45 -0.86
CA ALA A 114 -4.90 -1.18 0.37
C ALA A 114 -4.93 -2.68 0.10
N SER A 115 -4.20 -3.45 0.91
CA SER A 115 -4.21 -4.91 0.86
C SER A 115 -5.17 -5.47 1.92
N ASN A 116 -6.14 -6.30 1.53
CA ASN A 116 -7.08 -6.88 2.49
C ASN A 116 -6.48 -8.09 3.23
N LEU A 117 -6.17 -7.81 4.51
CA LEU A 117 -5.93 -8.63 5.71
C LEU A 117 -4.55 -9.29 5.99
N ALA A 118 -3.99 -8.84 7.13
CA ALA A 118 -2.94 -9.34 8.02
C ALA A 118 -1.47 -9.29 7.53
N ALA A 119 -0.85 -8.10 7.61
CA ALA A 119 0.61 -7.98 7.54
C ALA A 119 1.15 -7.01 8.60
N ARG A 120 1.80 -7.55 9.64
CA ARG A 120 2.89 -6.92 10.43
C ARG A 120 3.80 -8.04 10.99
N PRO A 121 5.09 -7.80 11.25
CA PRO A 121 5.74 -6.50 11.37
C PRO A 121 6.62 -6.11 10.18
N ALA A 122 6.63 -4.81 9.94
CA ALA A 122 7.64 -4.11 9.17
C ALA A 122 9.04 -4.41 9.70
N ILE A 123 9.85 -5.09 8.91
CA ILE A 123 11.30 -5.01 9.03
C ILE A 123 11.72 -3.89 8.08
N ARG A 124 12.00 -2.70 8.63
CA ARG A 124 12.83 -1.72 7.92
C ARG A 124 14.23 -2.33 7.86
N PRO A 125 14.83 -2.60 6.69
CA PRO A 125 16.25 -2.89 6.66
C PRO A 125 16.97 -1.64 7.19
N HIS A 126 17.70 -1.79 8.30
CA HIS A 126 18.64 -0.77 8.72
C HIS A 126 19.61 -0.59 7.55
N ARG A 127 19.84 0.66 7.14
CA ARG A 127 20.94 0.99 6.26
C ARG A 127 22.19 0.69 7.08
N SER A 128 22.94 -0.35 6.72
CA SER A 128 24.21 -0.64 7.34
C SER A 128 25.12 0.56 7.18
N ALA A 129 25.27 1.33 8.26
CA ALA A 129 26.36 2.28 8.38
C ALA A 129 27.63 1.43 8.40
N GLY A 130 28.39 1.46 7.30
CA GLY A 130 29.72 0.87 7.26
C GLY A 130 30.56 1.38 8.43
N PRO A 131 31.49 0.57 8.95
CA PRO A 131 32.23 0.92 10.16
C PRO A 131 32.99 2.23 9.97
N ARG A 132 32.72 3.21 10.84
CA ARG A 132 33.55 4.42 10.95
C ARG A 132 34.97 3.98 11.34
N PRO A 133 36.02 4.46 10.66
CA PRO A 133 37.38 4.14 11.08
C PRO A 133 37.64 4.71 12.47
N MET A 134 37.99 3.84 13.42
CA MET A 134 38.45 4.21 14.75
C MET A 134 39.75 5.00 14.65
N SER A 135 39.79 6.21 15.21
CA SER A 135 41.04 6.95 15.40
C SER A 135 41.95 6.15 16.36
N LYS A 136 43.09 5.68 15.87
CA LYS A 136 44.12 5.05 16.71
C LYS A 136 44.73 6.11 17.65
N ARG A 137 44.20 6.25 18.86
CA ARG A 137 44.97 6.80 19.98
C ARG A 137 45.81 5.65 20.54
N SER A 138 47.11 5.66 20.25
CA SER A 138 48.07 4.78 20.91
C SER A 138 48.55 5.42 22.21
N PRO A 139 48.75 4.67 23.32
CA PRO A 139 49.12 5.23 24.61
C PRO A 139 50.60 5.65 24.66
N ALA A 140 50.85 6.71 25.41
CA ALA A 140 52.16 7.31 25.66
C ALA A 140 53.14 6.33 26.33
N TRP A 141 54.34 6.22 25.77
CA TRP A 141 55.53 5.79 26.51
C TRP A 141 56.65 6.80 26.29
N ARG A 142 56.82 7.63 27.33
CA ARG A 142 57.86 8.64 27.53
C ARG A 142 59.20 7.91 27.76
N ARG A 143 60.16 8.02 26.85
CA ARG A 143 61.57 7.66 27.14
C ARG A 143 62.28 8.89 27.68
N SER A 144 62.65 8.82 28.96
CA SER A 144 63.59 9.71 29.61
C SER A 144 65.01 9.42 29.11
N SER A 145 65.75 10.47 28.75
CA SER A 145 67.21 10.49 28.86
C SER A 145 67.65 11.92 29.14
N SER A 146 68.21 12.10 30.34
CA SER A 146 68.75 13.36 30.89
C SER A 146 70.09 13.72 30.22
N PRO A 147 70.54 14.99 30.33
CA PRO A 147 71.64 15.53 29.54
C PRO A 147 73.03 15.16 30.11
N ARG A 148 74.00 14.91 29.23
CA ARG A 148 75.43 14.86 29.59
C ARG A 148 76.04 16.25 29.49
N SER A 149 76.64 16.71 30.59
CA SER A 149 77.63 17.78 30.63
C SER A 149 78.98 17.18 31.00
N SER A 150 79.95 17.42 30.12
CA SER A 150 81.38 17.71 30.31
C SER A 150 82.19 17.08 31.45
N ALA A 151 83.27 16.40 31.06
CA ALA A 151 84.60 16.60 31.62
C ALA A 151 85.59 16.71 30.44
#